data_AF-F3KJT6-F1
#
_entry.id   AF-F3KJT6-F1
#
_cell.length_a   1.000
_cell.length_b   1.000
_cell.length_c   1.000
_cell.angle_alpha   90.00
_cell.angle_beta   90.00
_cell.angle_gamma   90.00
#
_symmetry.space_group_name_H-M   'P 1'
#
loop_
_entity.id
_entity.type
_entity.pdbx_description
1 polymer ?
#
loop_
_entity_poly.entity_id
_entity_poly.type
_entity_poly.pdbx_seq_one_letter_code
_entity_poly.pdbx_strand_id
1 'polypeptide(L)'
;MSVGDEFNLHVLVLISAVTATIAKQIIFYASYQGRRIMNEKTRKRMRPFERLVKRYGAAAAFVAAATPIPDDLIYVPLGLSKYNPKRFFIATLSGKIVLSYVIVLISHSLGLSLIEPYLKDVHDMSTIYIGIVVFAVMMTAAIVLVLRLDWTRVLSRFAPWTLDENNEK
;
A
#
# COMPACT_ATOMS: atom_id res chain seq x y z
N MET A 1 29.04 11.13 1.51
CA MET A 1 29.57 9.83 2.00
C MET A 1 28.38 8.90 2.15
N SER A 2 28.40 7.77 1.44
CA SER A 2 27.34 6.75 1.50
C SER A 2 27.03 6.43 2.95
N VAL A 3 25.75 6.43 3.33
CA VAL A 3 25.28 5.69 4.51
C VAL A 3 25.94 4.31 4.42
N GLY A 4 26.75 4.00 5.43
CA GLY A 4 27.94 3.16 5.27
C GLY A 4 27.70 1.76 4.73
N ASP A 5 28.81 1.16 4.28
CA ASP A 5 28.98 -0.26 3.97
C ASP A 5 28.52 -1.23 5.09
N GLU A 6 28.04 -0.72 6.23
CA GLU A 6 27.48 -1.51 7.33
C GLU A 6 26.05 -2.01 7.07
N PHE A 7 25.25 -1.30 6.27
CA PHE A 7 23.89 -1.74 5.95
C PHE A 7 23.76 -2.22 4.52
N ASN A 8 23.70 -3.54 4.35
CA ASN A 8 23.39 -4.16 3.08
C ASN A 8 21.95 -3.79 2.67
N LEU A 9 21.81 -2.78 1.81
CA LEU A 9 20.53 -2.20 1.38
C LEU A 9 19.54 -3.26 0.88
N HIS A 10 20.06 -4.31 0.22
CA HIS A 10 19.26 -5.45 -0.22
C HIS A 10 18.63 -6.20 0.97
N VAL A 11 19.39 -6.43 2.03
CA VAL A 11 18.92 -7.10 3.25
C VAL A 11 17.85 -6.25 3.93
N LEU A 12 18.04 -4.92 3.99
CA LEU A 12 17.07 -4.01 4.59
C LEU A 12 15.74 -3.97 3.79
N VAL A 13 15.83 -3.95 2.46
CA VAL A 13 14.65 -4.06 1.58
C VAL A 13 13.92 -5.38 1.79
N LEU A 14 14.65 -6.50 1.87
CA LEU A 14 14.04 -7.81 2.05
C LEU A 14 13.38 -7.95 3.42
N ILE A 15 14.05 -7.55 4.50
CA ILE A 15 13.51 -7.61 5.86
C ILE A 15 12.27 -6.73 6.00
N SER A 16 12.33 -5.49 5.48
CA SER A 16 11.17 -4.58 5.52
C SER A 16 10.00 -5.11 4.72
N ALA A 17 10.24 -5.61 3.49
CA ALA A 17 9.20 -6.18 2.65
C ALA A 17 8.57 -7.42 3.29
N VAL A 18 9.38 -8.32 3.87
CA VAL A 18 8.89 -9.53 4.55
C VAL A 18 8.06 -9.17 5.78
N THR A 19 8.57 -8.29 6.65
CA THR A 19 7.88 -7.88 7.89
C THR A 19 6.55 -7.21 7.57
N ALA A 20 6.54 -6.31 6.58
CA ALA A 20 5.32 -5.66 6.12
C ALA A 20 4.33 -6.65 5.48
N THR A 21 4.81 -7.67 4.77
CA THR A 21 3.96 -8.72 4.20
C THR A 21 3.34 -9.59 5.30
N ILE A 22 4.09 -9.93 6.34
CA ILE A 22 3.57 -10.69 7.50
C ILE A 22 2.44 -9.91 8.18
N ALA A 23 2.62 -8.61 8.43
CA ALA A 23 1.57 -7.77 9.00
C ALA A 23 0.29 -7.78 8.13
N LYS A 24 0.43 -7.67 6.81
CA LYS A 24 -0.70 -7.73 5.87
C LYS A 24 -1.34 -9.12 5.80
N GLN A 25 -0.57 -10.18 6.01
CA GLN A 25 -1.08 -11.54 6.11
C GLN A 25 -2.00 -11.70 7.33
N ILE A 26 -1.67 -11.07 8.46
CA ILE A 26 -2.52 -11.07 9.66
C ILE A 26 -3.86 -10.38 9.37
N ILE A 27 -3.84 -9.18 8.76
CA ILE A 27 -5.05 -8.44 8.40
C ILE A 27 -5.92 -9.24 7.42
N PHE A 28 -5.29 -9.86 6.43
CA PHE A 28 -5.98 -10.73 5.47
C PHE A 28 -6.65 -11.93 6.16
N TYR A 29 -5.95 -12.62 7.07
CA TYR A 29 -6.51 -13.74 7.82
C TYR A 29 -7.61 -13.31 8.79
N ALA A 30 -7.45 -12.18 9.48
CA ALA A 30 -8.48 -11.60 10.32
C ALA A 30 -9.76 -11.33 9.51
N SER A 31 -9.60 -10.75 8.31
CA SER A 31 -10.71 -10.51 7.37
C SER A 31 -11.31 -11.82 6.85
N TYR A 32 -10.47 -12.82 6.57
CA TYR A 32 -10.91 -14.15 6.13
C TYR A 32 -11.81 -14.84 7.16
N GLN A 33 -11.43 -14.76 8.44
CA GLN A 33 -12.21 -15.35 9.53
C GLN A 33 -13.44 -14.51 9.88
N GLY A 34 -13.34 -13.18 9.79
CA GLY A 34 -14.43 -12.22 10.01
C GLY A 34 -15.63 -12.45 9.09
N ARG A 35 -15.44 -13.11 7.94
CA ARG A 35 -16.53 -13.50 7.03
C ARG A 35 -17.64 -14.31 7.72
N ARG A 36 -17.31 -15.12 8.73
CA ARG A 36 -18.30 -15.97 9.43
C ARG A 36 -19.24 -15.16 10.35
N ILE A 37 -18.80 -13.98 10.77
CA ILE A 37 -19.53 -13.08 11.69
C ILE A 37 -20.45 -12.14 10.88
N MET A 38 -20.29 -12.10 9.56
CA MET A 38 -20.96 -11.12 8.71
C MET A 38 -22.41 -11.49 8.39
N ASN A 39 -23.32 -10.54 8.59
CA ASN A 39 -24.75 -10.70 8.34
C ASN A 39 -25.05 -10.98 6.86
N GLU A 40 -26.13 -11.69 6.59
CA GLU A 40 -26.45 -12.24 5.27
C GLU A 40 -26.76 -11.17 4.23
N LYS A 41 -27.35 -10.03 4.67
CA LYS A 41 -27.54 -8.82 3.84
C LYS A 41 -26.21 -8.21 3.39
N THR A 42 -25.26 -8.04 4.31
CA THR A 42 -23.92 -7.49 4.01
C THR A 42 -23.15 -8.45 3.10
N ARG A 43 -23.23 -9.75 3.36
CA ARG A 43 -22.66 -10.79 2.50
C ARG A 43 -23.20 -10.71 1.09
N LYS A 44 -24.50 -10.49 0.90
CA LYS A 44 -25.11 -10.36 -0.44
C LYS A 44 -24.60 -9.10 -1.17
N ARG A 45 -24.45 -7.97 -0.47
CA ARG A 45 -23.88 -6.72 -1.02
C ARG A 45 -22.40 -6.85 -1.40
N MET A 46 -21.63 -7.67 -0.68
CA MET A 46 -20.21 -7.87 -0.98
C MET A 46 -19.94 -8.88 -2.10
N ARG A 47 -20.91 -9.72 -2.51
CA ARG A 47 -20.74 -10.75 -3.56
C ARG A 47 -20.15 -10.24 -4.89
N PRO A 48 -20.57 -9.09 -5.44
CA PRO A 48 -20.00 -8.57 -6.70
C PRO A 48 -18.52 -8.25 -6.54
N PHE A 49 -18.17 -7.60 -5.43
CA PHE A 49 -16.80 -7.25 -5.09
C PHE A 49 -15.94 -8.51 -4.86
N GLU A 50 -16.48 -9.50 -4.14
CA GLU A 50 -15.83 -10.81 -3.96
C GLU A 50 -15.52 -11.49 -5.32
N ARG A 51 -16.44 -11.41 -6.31
CA ARG A 51 -16.22 -12.02 -7.64
C ARG A 51 -15.15 -11.27 -8.44
N LEU A 52 -15.20 -9.94 -8.46
CA LEU A 52 -14.22 -9.11 -9.16
C LEU A 52 -12.81 -9.35 -8.61
N VAL A 53 -12.71 -9.30 -7.28
CA VAL A 53 -11.47 -9.50 -6.55
C VAL A 53 -10.99 -10.94 -6.64
N LYS A 54 -11.86 -11.95 -6.70
CA LYS A 54 -11.42 -13.34 -6.91
C LYS A 54 -10.83 -13.56 -8.30
N ARG A 55 -11.31 -12.84 -9.33
CA ARG A 55 -10.80 -12.92 -10.71
C ARG A 55 -9.47 -12.18 -10.90
N TYR A 56 -9.32 -11.00 -10.33
CA TYR A 56 -8.11 -10.17 -10.45
C TYR A 56 -7.24 -10.11 -9.19
N GLY A 57 -7.50 -10.96 -8.19
CA GLY A 57 -6.99 -10.79 -6.83
C GLY A 57 -5.48 -10.71 -6.70
N ALA A 58 -4.73 -11.48 -7.50
CA ALA A 58 -3.27 -11.41 -7.51
C ALA A 58 -2.78 -10.10 -8.13
N ALA A 59 -3.35 -9.67 -9.24
CA ALA A 59 -2.99 -8.41 -9.90
C ALA A 59 -3.39 -7.20 -9.03
N ALA A 60 -4.59 -7.21 -8.46
CA ALA A 60 -5.06 -6.16 -7.54
C ALA A 60 -4.20 -6.10 -6.28
N ALA A 61 -3.84 -7.25 -5.70
CA ALA A 61 -2.98 -7.28 -4.52
C ALA A 61 -1.54 -6.83 -4.84
N PHE A 62 -1.02 -7.19 -6.01
CA PHE A 62 0.30 -6.76 -6.47
C PHE A 62 0.34 -5.24 -6.70
N VAL A 63 -0.62 -4.69 -7.44
CA VAL A 63 -0.67 -3.25 -7.73
C VAL A 63 -0.88 -2.45 -6.44
N ALA A 64 -1.74 -2.93 -5.53
CA ALA A 64 -1.90 -2.32 -4.21
C ALA A 64 -0.60 -2.30 -3.41
N ALA A 65 0.15 -3.41 -3.41
CA ALA A 65 1.43 -3.51 -2.72
C ALA A 65 2.56 -2.72 -3.38
N ALA A 66 2.51 -2.57 -4.71
CA ALA A 66 3.50 -1.87 -5.52
C ALA A 66 3.27 -0.36 -5.59
N THR A 67 2.19 0.15 -5.00
CA THR A 67 1.83 1.57 -5.00
C THR A 67 1.74 2.10 -3.56
N PRO A 68 1.97 3.40 -3.32
CA PRO A 68 1.80 4.03 -2.01
C PRO A 68 0.32 4.32 -1.68
N ILE A 69 -0.60 3.50 -2.20
CA ILE A 69 -2.04 3.60 -1.98
C ILE A 69 -2.38 2.80 -0.71
N PRO A 70 -3.39 3.19 0.10
CA PRO A 70 -3.88 2.38 1.22
C PRO A 70 -4.34 0.99 0.75
N ASP A 71 -3.47 0.01 0.91
CA ASP A 71 -3.60 -1.35 0.41
C ASP A 71 -4.66 -2.18 1.17
N ASP A 72 -5.02 -1.78 2.38
CA ASP A 72 -6.08 -2.41 3.18
C ASP A 72 -7.47 -2.35 2.53
N LEU A 73 -7.73 -1.34 1.68
CA LEU A 73 -8.97 -1.23 0.91
C LEU A 73 -9.18 -2.41 -0.05
N ILE A 74 -8.09 -3.00 -0.52
CA ILE A 74 -8.11 -4.13 -1.46
C ILE A 74 -8.00 -5.45 -0.69
N TYR A 75 -7.19 -5.50 0.38
CA TYR A 75 -6.88 -6.75 1.09
C TYR A 75 -8.01 -7.24 1.99
N VAL A 76 -8.74 -6.34 2.65
CA VAL A 76 -9.86 -6.70 3.53
C VAL A 76 -10.97 -7.41 2.73
N PRO A 77 -11.44 -6.87 1.59
CA PRO A 77 -12.39 -7.58 0.74
C PRO A 77 -11.83 -8.88 0.13
N LEU A 78 -10.53 -8.91 -0.21
CA LEU A 78 -9.83 -10.12 -0.66
C LEU A 78 -9.91 -11.24 0.40
N GLY A 79 -9.67 -10.91 1.67
CA GLY A 79 -9.79 -11.83 2.79
C GLY A 79 -11.22 -12.34 2.95
N LEU A 80 -12.19 -11.43 3.00
CA LEU A 80 -13.62 -11.77 3.10
C LEU A 80 -14.10 -12.67 1.95
N SER A 81 -13.57 -12.49 0.74
CA SER A 81 -13.91 -13.32 -0.42
C SER A 81 -13.42 -14.78 -0.32
N LYS A 82 -12.61 -15.11 0.70
CA LYS A 82 -11.85 -16.37 0.82
C LYS A 82 -10.90 -16.58 -0.36
N TYR A 83 -10.16 -15.54 -0.72
CA TYR A 83 -9.10 -15.66 -1.72
C TYR A 83 -7.99 -16.61 -1.23
N ASN A 84 -7.20 -17.18 -2.16
CA ASN A 84 -6.14 -18.12 -1.81
C ASN A 84 -5.00 -17.38 -1.07
N PRO A 85 -4.72 -17.69 0.22
CA PRO A 85 -3.72 -16.98 1.01
C PRO A 85 -2.31 -17.05 0.41
N LYS A 86 -1.96 -18.16 -0.26
CA LYS A 86 -0.65 -18.35 -0.87
C LYS A 86 -0.45 -17.43 -2.08
N ARG A 87 -1.49 -17.28 -2.92
CA ARG A 87 -1.45 -16.37 -4.07
C ARG A 87 -1.42 -14.91 -3.63
N PHE A 88 -2.13 -14.60 -2.55
CA PHE A 88 -2.10 -13.28 -1.92
C PHE A 88 -0.71 -12.94 -1.38
N PHE A 89 -0.09 -13.87 -0.64
CA PHE A 89 1.24 -13.68 -0.08
C PHE A 89 2.29 -13.40 -1.16
N ILE A 90 2.31 -14.21 -2.23
CA ILE A 90 3.29 -14.03 -3.32
C ILE A 90 3.09 -12.69 -4.03
N ALA A 91 1.84 -12.30 -4.31
CA ALA A 91 1.52 -11.04 -4.97
C ALA A 91 1.86 -9.80 -4.12
N THR A 92 1.57 -9.86 -2.83
CA THR A 92 1.86 -8.75 -1.90
C THR A 92 3.35 -8.64 -1.60
N LEU A 93 4.05 -9.76 -1.43
CA LEU A 93 5.48 -9.79 -1.24
C LEU A 93 6.21 -9.22 -2.45
N SER A 94 5.87 -9.67 -3.66
CA SER A 94 6.51 -9.17 -4.89
C SER A 94 6.24 -7.69 -5.11
N GLY A 95 5.00 -7.22 -4.88
CA GLY A 95 4.67 -5.80 -4.99
C GLY A 95 5.43 -4.93 -3.98
N LYS A 96 5.54 -5.38 -2.72
CA LYS A 96 6.32 -4.65 -1.70
C LYS A 96 7.81 -4.65 -1.98
N ILE A 97 8.37 -5.75 -2.49
CA ILE A 97 9.77 -5.79 -2.92
C ILE A 97 10.00 -4.75 -4.03
N VAL A 98 9.13 -4.70 -5.05
CA VAL A 98 9.23 -3.71 -6.14
C VAL A 98 9.15 -2.29 -5.58
N LEU A 99 8.15 -2.00 -4.74
CA LEU A 99 7.99 -0.68 -4.14
C LEU A 99 9.21 -0.28 -3.30
N SER A 100 9.70 -1.17 -2.44
CA SER A 100 10.88 -0.91 -1.61
C SER A 100 12.14 -0.68 -2.44
N TYR A 101 12.35 -1.44 -3.52
CA TYR A 101 13.46 -1.21 -4.45
C TYR A 101 13.35 0.12 -5.17
N VAL A 102 12.15 0.49 -5.64
CA VAL A 102 11.90 1.79 -6.28
C VAL A 102 12.20 2.93 -5.30
N ILE A 103 11.72 2.84 -4.05
CA ILE A 103 11.99 3.83 -3.01
C ILE A 103 13.49 3.94 -2.75
N VAL A 104 14.20 2.81 -2.65
CA VAL A 104 15.64 2.78 -2.43
C VAL A 104 16.42 3.39 -3.60
N LEU A 105 16.08 3.06 -4.84
CA LEU A 105 16.73 3.61 -6.03
C LEU A 105 16.50 5.12 -6.14
N ILE A 106 15.27 5.56 -5.88
CA ILE A 106 14.92 6.99 -5.83
C ILE A 106 15.69 7.66 -4.69
N SER A 107 15.73 7.07 -3.49
CA SER A 107 16.45 7.63 -2.35
C SER A 107 17.95 7.70 -2.58
N HIS A 108 18.53 6.72 -3.26
CA HIS A 108 19.96 6.72 -3.61
C HIS A 108 20.26 7.78 -4.67
N SER A 109 19.45 7.84 -5.73
CA SER A 109 19.68 8.76 -6.86
C SER A 109 19.36 10.22 -6.53
N LEU A 110 18.24 10.46 -5.83
CA LEU A 110 17.81 11.80 -5.43
C LEU A 110 18.47 12.24 -4.10
N GLY A 111 18.80 11.32 -3.20
CA GLY A 111 19.42 11.66 -1.91
C GLY A 111 20.81 12.26 -2.05
N LEU A 112 21.59 11.82 -3.04
CA LEU A 112 22.91 12.41 -3.31
C LEU A 112 22.83 13.78 -4.01
N SER A 113 21.85 14.00 -4.89
CA SER A 113 21.79 15.23 -5.71
C SER A 113 20.93 16.35 -5.10
N LEU A 114 19.86 16.02 -4.37
CA LEU A 114 18.93 17.01 -3.81
C LEU A 114 19.11 17.25 -2.31
N ILE A 115 19.71 16.31 -1.56
CA ILE A 115 19.79 16.42 -0.09
C ILE A 115 21.23 16.74 0.36
N GLU A 116 22.25 16.13 -0.26
CA GLU A 116 23.66 16.35 0.09
C GLU A 116 24.12 17.82 0.00
N PRO A 117 23.66 18.65 -0.96
CA PRO A 117 23.99 20.09 -0.99
C PRO A 117 23.35 20.89 0.14
N TYR A 118 22.15 20.50 0.59
CA TYR A 118 21.44 21.19 1.66
C TYR A 118 21.81 20.67 3.06
N LEU A 119 22.36 19.46 3.19
CA LEU A 119 22.85 18.90 4.46
C LEU A 119 24.31 19.22 4.76
N LYS A 120 25.15 19.50 3.75
CA LYS A 120 26.58 19.80 3.97
C LYS A 120 26.84 21.06 4.80
N ASP A 121 25.98 22.06 4.69
CA ASP A 121 26.10 23.33 5.43
C ASP A 121 25.29 23.36 6.74
N VAL A 122 24.73 22.22 7.14
CA VAL A 122 23.86 22.13 8.32
C VAL A 122 24.61 21.47 9.46
N HIS A 123 25.22 22.28 10.33
CA HIS A 123 25.83 21.83 11.58
C HIS A 123 24.83 21.76 12.75
N ASP A 124 23.66 22.39 12.63
CA ASP A 124 22.71 22.53 13.73
C ASP A 124 21.63 21.44 13.74
N MET A 125 21.47 20.80 14.90
CA MET A 125 20.44 19.80 15.22
C MET A 125 19.02 20.27 14.89
N SER A 126 18.77 21.58 14.91
CA SER A 126 17.47 22.22 14.62
C SER A 126 16.94 21.89 13.22
N THR A 127 17.81 21.78 12.21
CA THR A 127 17.39 21.56 10.83
C THR A 127 16.87 20.14 10.61
N ILE A 128 17.41 19.15 11.33
CA ILE A 128 16.91 17.77 11.32
C ILE A 128 15.49 17.73 11.90
N TYR A 129 15.27 18.41 13.04
CA TYR A 129 13.93 18.49 13.65
C TYR A 129 12.93 19.20 12.74
N ILE A 130 13.34 20.29 12.06
CA ILE A 130 12.50 20.98 11.07
C ILE A 130 12.15 20.03 9.91
N GLY A 131 13.12 19.27 9.40
CA GLY A 131 12.88 18.27 8.36
C GLY A 131 11.85 17.20 8.76
N ILE A 132 11.94 16.69 9.99
CA ILE A 132 10.98 15.73 10.55
C ILE A 132 9.58 16.36 10.66
N VAL A 133 9.49 17.59 11.17
CA VAL A 133 8.22 18.31 11.30
C VAL A 133 7.60 18.58 9.92
N VAL A 134 8.38 19.04 8.96
CA VAL A 134 7.92 19.28 7.57
C VAL A 134 7.44 17.97 6.94
N PHE A 135 8.19 16.88 7.09
CA PHE A 135 7.78 15.58 6.60
C PHE A 135 6.47 15.10 7.25
N ALA A 136 6.34 15.23 8.57
CA ALA A 136 5.13 14.87 9.28
C ALA A 136 3.91 15.70 8.84
N VAL A 137 4.08 17.01 8.65
CA VAL A 137 3.03 17.91 8.13
C VAL A 137 2.66 17.53 6.70
N MET A 138 3.64 17.30 5.83
CA MET A 138 3.41 16.91 4.44
C MET A 138 2.69 15.55 4.35
N MET A 139 3.09 14.58 5.16
CA MET A 139 2.47 13.26 5.19
C MET A 139 1.02 13.32 5.72
N THR A 140 0.79 14.13 6.76
CA THR A 140 -0.56 14.40 7.28
C THR A 140 -1.43 15.07 6.20
N ALA A 141 -0.90 16.06 5.48
CA ALA A 141 -1.61 16.74 4.41
C ALA A 141 -1.97 15.79 3.26
N ALA A 142 -1.05 14.90 2.86
CA ALA A 142 -1.30 13.88 1.85
C ALA A 142 -2.46 12.95 2.25
N ILE A 143 -2.46 12.47 3.50
CA ILE A 143 -3.56 11.64 4.03
C ILE A 143 -4.88 12.40 4.00
N VAL A 144 -4.91 13.65 4.48
CA VAL A 144 -6.13 14.48 4.46
C VAL A 144 -6.64 14.71 3.03
N LEU A 145 -5.75 14.93 2.07
CA LEU A 145 -6.11 15.13 0.66
C LEU A 145 -6.72 13.86 0.05
N VAL A 146 -6.14 12.69 0.34
CA VAL A 146 -6.67 11.39 -0.08
C VAL A 146 -8.03 11.10 0.55
N LEU A 147 -8.25 11.47 1.81
CA LEU A 147 -9.55 11.33 2.48
C LEU A 147 -10.60 12.34 1.97
N ARG A 148 -10.17 13.53 1.56
CA ARG A 148 -11.02 14.58 0.96
C ARG A 148 -11.33 14.34 -0.52
N LEU A 149 -10.60 13.45 -1.18
CA LEU A 149 -10.85 13.08 -2.57
C LEU A 149 -12.18 12.32 -2.69
N ASP A 150 -13.05 12.82 -3.56
CA ASP A 150 -14.33 12.17 -3.86
C ASP A 150 -14.11 10.96 -4.75
N TRP A 151 -13.92 9.81 -4.08
CA TRP A 151 -13.69 8.52 -4.72
C TRP A 151 -14.78 8.16 -5.71
N THR A 152 -16.02 8.63 -5.53
CA THR A 152 -17.14 8.43 -6.46
C THR A 152 -16.82 9.00 -7.85
N ARG A 153 -16.24 10.21 -7.88
CA ARG A 153 -15.89 10.91 -9.13
C ARG A 153 -14.60 10.38 -9.75
N VAL A 154 -13.67 9.90 -8.93
CA VAL A 154 -12.43 9.25 -9.42
C VAL A 154 -12.76 7.88 -10.03
N LEU A 155 -13.53 7.05 -9.32
CA LEU A 155 -13.93 5.72 -9.77
C LEU A 155 -14.89 5.78 -10.96
N SER A 156 -15.75 6.81 -11.07
CA SER A 156 -16.64 6.95 -12.23
C SER A 156 -15.90 7.14 -13.56
N ARG A 157 -14.67 7.68 -13.53
CA ARG A 157 -13.83 7.85 -14.73
C ARG A 157 -13.00 6.62 -15.07
N PHE A 158 -12.48 5.92 -14.05
CA PHE A 158 -11.54 4.82 -14.25
C PHE A 158 -12.18 3.44 -14.24
N ALA A 159 -13.27 3.25 -13.51
CA ALA A 159 -13.96 1.97 -13.38
C ALA A 159 -15.48 2.14 -13.33
N PRO A 160 -16.11 2.68 -14.40
CA PRO A 160 -17.55 2.99 -14.43
C PRO A 160 -18.43 1.76 -14.17
N TRP A 161 -17.97 0.56 -14.54
CA TRP A 161 -18.67 -0.71 -14.29
C TRP A 161 -18.82 -1.08 -12.81
N THR A 162 -18.13 -0.37 -11.90
CA THR A 162 -18.28 -0.56 -10.44
C THR A 162 -19.45 0.24 -9.85
N LEU A 163 -20.02 1.17 -10.61
CA LEU A 163 -21.14 2.02 -10.21
C LEU A 163 -22.48 1.55 -10.77
N ASP A 164 -22.48 0.66 -11.78
CA ASP A 164 -23.70 0.12 -12.39
C ASP A 164 -24.29 -1.02 -11.56
N GLU A 165 -25.31 -0.71 -10.75
CA GLU A 165 -26.20 -1.68 -10.11
C GLU A 165 -27.05 -2.48 -11.12
N ASN A 166 -27.05 -2.09 -12.41
CA ASN A 166 -27.91 -2.63 -13.48
C ASN A 166 -27.28 -3.74 -14.35
N ASN A 167 -26.16 -4.36 -13.96
CA ASN A 167 -25.68 -5.60 -14.59
C ASN A 167 -26.51 -6.84 -14.16
N GLU A 168 -27.81 -6.64 -13.98
CA GLU A 168 -28.84 -7.66 -13.91
C GLU A 168 -29.32 -7.98 -15.33
N LYS A 169 -28.62 -8.88 -16.01
CA LYS A 169 -29.26 -9.90 -16.87
C LYS A 169 -28.46 -11.19 -16.78
#